data_AF-I0BN06-F1
#
_entry.id   AF-I0BN06-F1
#
_cell.length_a   1.000
_cell.length_b   1.000
_cell.length_c   1.000
_cell.angle_alpha   90.00
_cell.angle_beta   90.00
_cell.angle_gamma   90.00
#
_symmetry.space_group_name_H-M   'P 1'
#
loop_
_entity.id
_entity.type
_entity.pdbx_description
1 polymer ?
#
loop_
_entity_poly.entity_id
_entity_poly.type
_entity_poly.pdbx_seq_one_letter_code
_entity_poly.pdbx_strand_id
1 'polypeptide(L)'
;MSDFPDDYTLAETVSGTWRKLGLGVRTGTLLFQIAGNVLVSAHISSKRLDILLEDRQGIYQYAGDLAFEGLEETGKLRLHSWSMEYIHWNDPDVILDNPASDMTELYIKLSLDKRRETENRFLGY
;
A
#
# COMPACT_ATOMS: atom_id res chain seq x y z
N MET A 1 21.76 13.88 28.37
CA MET A 1 20.87 12.74 28.04
C MET A 1 19.60 13.37 27.53
N SER A 2 19.17 13.05 26.30
CA SER A 2 18.02 13.72 25.65
C SER A 2 16.69 13.16 26.15
N ASP A 3 15.83 14.03 26.66
CA ASP A 3 14.52 13.73 27.27
C ASP A 3 13.38 13.43 26.26
N PHE A 4 13.69 12.81 25.13
CA PHE A 4 12.66 12.37 24.18
C PHE A 4 12.81 10.86 23.94
N PRO A 5 11.84 10.02 24.36
CA PRO A 5 11.65 8.75 23.67
C PRO A 5 11.12 9.15 22.30
N ASP A 6 12.01 9.32 21.34
CA ASP A 6 11.60 9.59 19.98
C ASP A 6 10.78 8.35 19.53
N ASP A 7 9.46 8.50 19.44
CA ASP A 7 8.48 7.47 19.05
C ASP A 7 8.60 7.09 17.56
N TYR A 8 9.83 7.15 17.03
CA TYR A 8 10.16 6.88 15.66
C TYR A 8 11.55 6.27 15.53
N THR A 9 11.76 5.60 14.40
CA THR A 9 13.06 5.11 13.96
C THR A 9 13.46 5.83 12.68
N LEU A 10 14.75 6.04 12.46
CA LEU A 10 15.23 6.62 11.20
C LEU A 10 15.55 5.49 10.21
N ALA A 11 15.05 5.62 8.99
CA ALA A 11 15.35 4.71 7.90
C ALA A 11 15.76 5.48 6.65
N GLU A 12 16.76 4.96 5.96
CA GLU A 12 17.22 5.50 4.69
C GLU A 12 16.40 4.90 3.54
N THR A 13 15.93 5.77 2.66
CA THR A 13 15.26 5.37 1.41
C THR A 13 16.29 4.96 0.36
N VAL A 14 15.85 4.29 -0.71
CA VAL A 14 16.72 3.91 -1.85
C VAL A 14 17.37 5.12 -2.55
N SER A 15 16.84 6.33 -2.38
CA SER A 15 17.43 7.58 -2.90
C SER A 15 18.44 8.23 -1.95
N GLY A 16 18.75 7.60 -0.80
CA GLY A 16 19.64 8.14 0.23
C GLY A 16 19.01 9.20 1.14
N THR A 17 17.69 9.38 1.07
CA THR A 17 16.98 10.33 1.95
C THR A 17 16.53 9.64 3.23
N TRP A 18 16.81 10.25 4.39
CA TRP A 18 16.40 9.73 5.69
C TRP A 18 14.98 10.14 6.05
N ARG A 19 14.20 9.20 6.57
CA ARG A 19 12.79 9.38 6.95
C ARG A 19 12.54 8.84 8.35
N LYS A 20 11.61 9.48 9.07
CA LYS A 20 11.14 9.02 10.38
C LYS A 20 10.02 8.01 10.18
N LEU A 21 10.16 6.81 10.71
CA LEU A 21 9.15 5.76 10.70
C LEU A 21 8.57 5.61 12.10
N GLY A 22 7.25 5.62 12.25
CA GLY A 22 6.60 5.47 13.55
C GLY A 22 6.85 4.12 14.22
N LEU A 23 6.53 4.02 15.50
CA LEU A 23 6.63 2.78 16.27
C LEU A 23 5.88 1.62 15.57
N GLY A 24 6.52 0.46 15.52
CA GLY A 24 5.93 -0.75 14.91
C GLY A 24 6.08 -0.84 13.39
N VAL A 25 6.45 0.26 12.71
CA VAL A 25 6.81 0.22 11.29
C VAL A 25 8.15 -0.47 11.14
N ARG A 26 8.19 -1.56 10.36
CA ARG A 26 9.43 -2.30 10.08
C ARG A 26 10.00 -1.83 8.76
N THR A 27 11.28 -1.48 8.74
CA THR A 27 11.99 -1.25 7.49
C THR A 27 12.03 -2.55 6.70
N GLY A 28 11.41 -2.55 5.52
CA GLY A 28 11.44 -3.67 4.58
C GLY A 28 12.82 -3.84 3.95
N THR A 29 12.89 -4.74 2.98
CA THR A 29 14.09 -4.94 2.16
C THR A 29 14.45 -3.68 1.37
N LEU A 30 13.44 -2.91 0.93
CA LEU A 30 13.60 -1.64 0.23
C LEU A 30 12.60 -0.64 0.78
N LEU A 31 13.00 0.63 0.88
CA LEU A 31 12.13 1.74 1.25
C LEU A 31 12.22 2.81 0.16
N PHE A 32 11.12 3.10 -0.53
CA PHE A 32 11.11 4.07 -1.61
C PHE A 32 9.99 5.08 -1.44
N GLN A 33 10.28 6.31 -1.85
CA GLN A 33 9.33 7.41 -1.83
C GLN A 33 8.65 7.52 -3.18
N ILE A 34 7.33 7.38 -3.19
CA ILE A 34 6.51 7.51 -4.40
C ILE A 34 6.02 8.95 -4.54
N ALA A 35 5.63 9.57 -3.43
CA ALA A 35 5.17 10.94 -3.37
C ALA A 35 5.65 11.61 -2.08
N GLY A 36 5.51 12.94 -2.00
CA GLY A 36 5.97 13.74 -0.86
C GLY A 36 5.56 13.19 0.51
N ASN A 37 4.35 12.64 0.60
CA ASN A 37 3.73 12.10 1.82
C ASN A 37 3.51 10.58 1.80
N VAL A 38 4.04 9.86 0.79
CA VAL A 38 3.85 8.41 0.64
C VAL A 38 5.18 7.69 0.52
N LEU A 39 5.46 6.81 1.48
CA LEU A 39 6.54 5.83 1.40
C LEU A 39 5.96 4.44 1.16
N VAL A 40 6.72 3.62 0.47
CA VAL A 40 6.44 2.19 0.35
C VAL A 40 7.64 1.40 0.84
N SER A 41 7.37 0.48 1.75
CA SER A 41 8.34 -0.47 2.29
C SER A 41 8.08 -1.85 1.67
N ALA A 42 9.01 -2.33 0.85
CA ALA A 42 8.89 -3.63 0.20
C ALA A 42 9.53 -4.73 1.05
N HIS A 43 8.74 -5.74 1.40
CA HIS A 43 9.16 -6.91 2.16
C HIS A 43 9.20 -8.11 1.21
N ILE A 44 10.39 -8.40 0.65
CA ILE A 44 10.54 -9.44 -0.38
C ILE A 44 10.22 -10.83 0.18
N SER A 45 10.71 -11.14 1.37
CA SER A 45 10.53 -12.46 2.00
C SER A 45 9.06 -12.78 2.30
N SER A 46 8.27 -11.78 2.68
CA SER A 46 6.84 -11.93 2.97
C SER A 46 5.94 -11.57 1.79
N LYS A 47 6.50 -11.33 0.60
CA LYS A 47 5.76 -10.93 -0.61
C LYS A 47 4.71 -9.85 -0.32
N ARG A 48 5.14 -8.74 0.29
CA ARG A 48 4.26 -7.66 0.75
C ARG A 48 4.86 -6.28 0.50
N LEU A 49 4.02 -5.29 0.20
CA LEU A 49 4.37 -3.87 0.16
C LEU A 49 3.58 -3.13 1.21
N ASP A 50 4.25 -2.58 2.22
CA ASP A 50 3.61 -1.72 3.21
C ASP A 50 3.53 -0.31 2.65
N ILE A 51 2.36 0.31 2.75
CA ILE A 51 2.08 1.69 2.38
C ILE A 51 2.12 2.51 3.65
N LEU A 52 2.99 3.53 3.67
CA LEU A 52 3.18 4.42 4.80
C LEU A 52 2.79 5.85 4.42
N LEU A 53 2.00 6.49 5.27
CA LEU A 53 1.58 7.88 5.09
C LEU A 53 2.24 8.78 6.13
N GLU A 54 2.69 9.95 5.68
CA GLU A 54 3.27 10.96 6.55
C GLU A 54 2.18 11.64 7.40
N ASP A 55 2.39 11.68 8.71
CA ASP A 55 1.54 12.40 9.65
C ASP A 55 1.94 13.89 9.76
N ARG A 56 1.20 14.64 10.60
CA ARG A 56 1.43 16.08 10.79
C ARG A 56 2.78 16.43 11.42
N GLN A 57 3.50 15.45 11.97
CA GLN A 57 4.82 15.63 12.58
C GLN A 57 5.96 15.22 11.64
N GLY A 58 5.64 14.82 10.40
CA GLY A 58 6.62 14.32 9.44
C GLY A 58 7.09 12.89 9.75
N ILE A 59 6.28 12.11 10.49
CA ILE A 59 6.55 10.71 10.80
C ILE A 59 5.67 9.84 9.91
N TYR A 60 6.27 8.85 9.26
CA TYR A 60 5.56 7.92 8.38
C TYR A 60 4.98 6.77 9.20
N GLN A 61 3.65 6.63 9.15
CA GLN A 61 2.87 5.63 9.85
C GLN A 61 2.36 4.57 8.87
N TYR A 62 2.21 3.34 9.34
CA TYR A 62 1.60 2.28 8.54
C TYR A 62 0.13 2.61 8.25
N ALA A 63 -0.22 2.69 6.96
CA ALA A 63 -1.59 2.93 6.50
C ALA A 63 -2.24 1.66 5.95
N GLY A 64 -1.46 0.70 5.49
CA GLY A 64 -1.95 -0.55 4.91
C GLY A 64 -0.85 -1.31 4.18
N ASP A 65 -1.22 -2.42 3.54
CA ASP A 65 -0.31 -3.20 2.70
C ASP A 65 -1.00 -3.86 1.51
N LEU A 66 -0.21 -4.10 0.48
CA LEU A 66 -0.52 -5.01 -0.62
C LEU A 66 0.25 -6.31 -0.40
N ALA A 67 -0.46 -7.40 -0.14
CA ALA A 67 0.09 -8.74 -0.03
C ALA A 67 -0.16 -9.54 -1.32
N PHE A 68 0.88 -10.23 -1.80
CA PHE A 68 0.85 -11.04 -3.02
C PHE A 68 0.65 -12.54 -2.72
N GLU A 69 -0.07 -12.85 -1.65
CA GLU A 69 -0.38 -14.22 -1.26
C GLU A 69 -1.25 -14.90 -2.33
N GLY A 70 -0.75 -16.00 -2.91
CA GLY A 70 -1.47 -16.74 -3.95
C GLY A 70 -1.42 -16.11 -5.35
N LEU A 71 -0.53 -15.12 -5.60
CA LEU A 71 -0.33 -14.56 -6.94
C LEU A 71 0.09 -15.63 -7.96
N GLU A 72 1.01 -16.53 -7.58
CA GLU A 72 1.52 -17.60 -8.46
C GLU A 72 0.48 -18.69 -8.77
N GLU A 73 -0.45 -18.95 -7.83
CA GLU A 73 -1.43 -20.03 -7.95
C GLU A 73 -2.77 -19.56 -8.49
N THR A 74 -3.24 -18.41 -7.99
CA THR A 74 -4.62 -17.93 -8.19
C THR A 74 -4.70 -16.52 -8.76
N GLY A 75 -3.56 -15.83 -8.90
CA GLY A 75 -3.50 -14.45 -9.36
C GLY A 75 -4.12 -13.45 -8.37
N LYS A 76 -4.23 -13.80 -7.08
CA LYS A 76 -4.89 -12.95 -6.08
C LYS A 76 -3.91 -11.95 -5.46
N LEU A 77 -4.42 -10.75 -5.23
CA LEU A 77 -3.81 -9.67 -4.47
C LEU A 77 -4.75 -9.34 -3.31
N ARG A 78 -4.17 -9.10 -2.13
CA ARG A 78 -4.92 -8.56 -0.99
C ARG A 78 -4.41 -7.15 -0.71
N LEU A 79 -5.30 -6.18 -0.71
CA LEU A 79 -5.09 -4.91 -0.04
C LEU A 79 -5.68 -5.02 1.37
N HIS A 80 -4.89 -4.74 2.38
CA HIS A 80 -5.32 -4.60 3.76
C HIS A 80 -5.01 -3.19 4.23
N SER A 81 -5.95 -2.50 4.86
CA SER A 81 -5.72 -1.17 5.42
C SER A 81 -6.79 -0.80 6.43
N TRP A 82 -6.35 -0.34 7.61
CA TRP A 82 -7.23 0.30 8.59
C TRP A 82 -7.51 1.77 8.28
N SER A 83 -6.92 2.29 7.20
CA SER A 83 -7.00 3.70 6.79
C SER A 83 -7.77 3.88 5.47
N MET A 84 -8.59 2.90 5.06
CA MET A 84 -9.40 3.04 3.85
C MET A 84 -10.61 3.92 4.12
N GLU A 85 -10.60 5.14 3.60
CA GLU A 85 -11.75 6.03 3.65
C GLU A 85 -12.67 5.83 2.43
N TYR A 86 -12.08 5.68 1.24
CA TYR A 86 -12.83 5.57 -0.01
C TYR A 86 -12.11 4.69 -1.04
N ILE A 87 -12.88 4.06 -1.91
CA ILE A 87 -12.37 3.36 -3.11
C ILE A 87 -13.01 3.99 -4.34
N HIS A 88 -12.18 4.54 -5.20
CA HIS A 88 -12.60 4.99 -6.53
C HIS A 88 -12.56 3.84 -7.52
N TRP A 89 -13.63 3.71 -8.31
CA TRP A 89 -13.64 2.85 -9.48
C TRP A 89 -13.11 3.62 -10.70
N ASN A 90 -12.99 2.93 -11.85
CA ASN A 90 -12.56 3.56 -13.11
C ASN A 90 -13.47 4.71 -13.55
N ASP A 91 -14.73 4.70 -13.09
CA ASP A 91 -15.61 5.85 -13.18
C ASP A 91 -15.42 6.69 -11.89
N PRO A 92 -14.87 7.91 -11.98
CA PRO A 92 -14.57 8.73 -10.80
C PRO A 92 -15.82 9.14 -10.03
N ASP A 93 -17.00 9.09 -10.67
CA ASP A 93 -18.28 9.38 -10.02
C ASP A 93 -18.79 8.19 -9.18
N VAL A 94 -18.17 7.01 -9.32
CA VAL A 94 -18.49 5.83 -8.52
C VAL A 94 -17.46 5.68 -7.39
N ILE A 95 -17.91 6.07 -6.20
CA ILE A 95 -17.13 5.99 -4.96
C ILE A 95 -17.80 4.98 -4.03
N LEU A 96 -17.03 4.00 -3.56
CA LEU A 96 -17.43 3.21 -2.40
C LEU A 96 -16.91 3.90 -1.15
N ASP A 97 -17.81 4.55 -0.42
CA ASP A 97 -17.52 5.21 0.86
C ASP A 97 -17.45 4.17 2.00
N ASN A 98 -16.50 4.34 2.93
CA ASN A 98 -16.27 3.46 4.07
C ASN A 98 -16.39 4.20 5.42
N PRO A 99 -17.52 4.87 5.69
CA PRO A 99 -17.62 5.81 6.81
C PRO A 99 -17.56 5.13 8.18
N ALA A 100 -17.84 3.82 8.24
CA ALA A 100 -17.76 3.03 9.46
C ALA A 100 -16.39 2.35 9.67
N SER A 101 -15.47 2.47 8.68
CA SER A 101 -14.16 1.80 8.68
C SER A 101 -14.24 0.27 8.88
N ASP A 102 -15.36 -0.33 8.47
CA ASP A 102 -15.63 -1.77 8.59
C ASP A 102 -15.03 -2.56 7.44
N MET A 103 -14.88 -1.93 6.27
CA MET A 103 -14.09 -2.48 5.17
C MET A 103 -12.61 -2.24 5.44
N THR A 104 -11.89 -3.31 5.77
CA THR A 104 -10.44 -3.29 6.03
C THR A 104 -9.63 -4.09 5.03
N GLU A 105 -10.28 -4.89 4.19
CA GLU A 105 -9.64 -5.76 3.20
C GLU A 105 -10.35 -5.72 1.84
N LEU A 106 -9.57 -5.73 0.76
CA LEU A 106 -10.02 -5.94 -0.61
C LEU A 106 -9.22 -7.06 -1.26
N TYR A 107 -9.92 -7.96 -1.93
CA TYR A 107 -9.32 -9.04 -2.68
C TYR A 107 -9.51 -8.82 -4.19
N ILE A 108 -8.40 -8.77 -4.91
CA ILE A 108 -8.39 -8.55 -6.37
C ILE A 108 -7.82 -9.80 -7.03
N LYS A 109 -8.55 -10.38 -7.98
CA LYS A 109 -8.06 -11.51 -8.79
C LYS A 109 -7.67 -11.03 -10.18
N LEU A 110 -6.41 -11.21 -10.55
CA LEU A 110 -5.88 -10.96 -11.88
C LEU A 110 -6.09 -12.19 -12.77
N SER A 111 -6.53 -11.98 -14.01
CA SER A 111 -6.78 -13.04 -14.99
C SER A 111 -6.41 -12.58 -16.39
N LEU A 112 -5.52 -13.34 -17.05
CA LEU A 112 -5.17 -13.12 -18.45
C LEU A 112 -6.34 -13.42 -19.40
N ASP A 113 -7.23 -14.35 -19.03
CA ASP A 113 -8.42 -14.63 -19.82
C ASP A 113 -9.36 -13.44 -19.84
N LYS A 114 -9.59 -12.80 -18.68
CA LYS A 114 -10.36 -11.56 -18.60
C LYS A 114 -9.72 -10.40 -19.36
N ARG A 115 -8.39 -10.32 -19.38
CA ARG A 115 -7.68 -9.37 -20.24
C ARG A 115 -8.00 -9.61 -21.73
N ARG A 116 -7.89 -10.85 -22.21
CA ARG A 116 -8.19 -11.21 -23.62
C ARG A 116 -9.64 -10.93 -24.00
N GLU A 117 -10.60 -11.31 -23.15
CA GLU A 117 -12.02 -11.00 -23.35
C GLU A 117 -12.25 -9.48 -23.51
N THR A 118 -11.59 -8.69 -22.66
CA THR A 118 -11.68 -7.23 -22.66
C THR A 118 -11.03 -6.64 -23.92
N GLU A 119 -9.84 -7.10 -24.29
CA GLU A 119 -9.15 -6.71 -25.52
C GLU A 119 -10.02 -6.99 -26.76
N ASN A 120 -10.62 -8.18 -26.87
CA ASN A 120 -11.51 -8.52 -27.99
C ASN A 120 -12.73 -7.59 -28.05
N ARG A 121 -13.36 -7.32 -26.90
CA ARG A 121 -14.51 -6.40 -26.82
C ARG A 121 -14.17 -4.98 -27.26
N PHE A 122 -12.99 -4.46 -26.89
CA PHE A 122 -12.57 -3.10 -27.27
C PHE A 122 -11.98 -3.01 -28.67
N LEU A 123 -11.36 -4.08 -29.18
CA LEU A 123 -10.75 -4.14 -30.51
C LEU A 123 -11.72 -4.63 -31.60
N GLY A 124 -12.93 -5.06 -31.24
CA GLY A 124 -14.00 -5.41 -32.17
C GLY A 124 -13.84 -6.77 -32.85
N TYR A 125 -13.21 -7.74 -32.19
CA TYR A 125 -13.16 -9.14 -32.63
C TYR A 125 -14.36 -9.96 -32.12
#